data_AF-A0A353N3Y6-F1
#
_entry.id   AF-A0A353N3Y6-F1
#
_cell.length_a   1.000
_cell.length_b   1.000
_cell.length_c   1.000
_cell.angle_alpha   90.00
_cell.angle_beta   90.00
_cell.angle_gamma   90.00
#
_symmetry.space_group_name_H-M   'P 1'
#
loop_
_entity.id
_entity.type
_entity.pdbx_description
1 polymer ?
#
loop_
_entity_poly.entity_id
_entity_poly.type
_entity_poly.pdbx_seq_one_letter_code
_entity_poly.pdbx_strand_id
1 'polypeptide(L)'
;MVTSKKGKAFYFIMFLLPALSLYTMFFIFPLFQGIKYSFTDWNGIVPEIPFNFEKNEFENILVQLNNPKKAVYLKKFYQFEEANSLYRLTSWVQEGEGEPRKLTDKERKEIKKILKSVDVSSINYIGLANFKEMCNDQRFIPRLEKRYLYNEFDELPTVIGKRAFNKKLLDNISEQSERDFLLWNYQFIASNSTYVLKEELTEEDTTKLKSVLKEKMYEKVLIPGVIGFTLFFTFFNVLLSNFLALTLALILDTNMKYKNLLRSMFFLPNVISLIIVAYLWSYMFRLIFPLITGISVWLGSPKLAPYAVVMVAVWQGCGYLMVIYLAGL
;
A
#
# COMPACT_ATOMS: atom_id res chain seq x y z
N MET A 1 -0.87 60.54 -16.17
CA MET A 1 -2.21 60.15 -15.68
C MET A 1 -2.08 59.32 -14.43
N VAL A 2 -2.42 59.87 -13.26
CA VAL A 2 -2.47 59.09 -12.01
C VAL A 2 -3.79 58.35 -11.99
N THR A 3 -3.80 57.07 -12.39
CA THR A 3 -5.00 56.24 -12.35
C THR A 3 -5.48 56.11 -10.90
N SER A 4 -6.78 56.33 -10.68
CA SER A 4 -7.41 56.18 -9.36
C SER A 4 -7.13 54.79 -8.79
N LYS A 5 -7.00 54.69 -7.46
CA LYS A 5 -6.72 53.43 -6.74
C LYS A 5 -7.71 52.31 -7.15
N LYS A 6 -8.96 52.67 -7.47
CA LYS A 6 -9.99 51.75 -8.00
C LYS A 6 -9.72 51.29 -9.43
N GLY A 7 -9.20 52.15 -10.29
CA GLY A 7 -8.82 51.78 -11.66
C GLY A 7 -7.64 50.81 -11.70
N LYS A 8 -6.63 51.01 -10.85
CA LYS A 8 -5.51 50.06 -10.71
C LYS A 8 -5.98 48.68 -10.24
N ALA A 9 -6.87 48.63 -9.26
CA ALA A 9 -7.47 47.38 -8.78
C ALA A 9 -8.28 46.68 -9.88
N PHE A 10 -9.04 47.43 -10.69
CA PHE A 10 -9.80 46.88 -11.81
C PHE A 10 -8.91 46.18 -12.84
N TYR A 11 -7.85 46.85 -13.32
CA TYR A 11 -6.92 46.24 -14.29
C TYR A 11 -6.16 45.05 -13.68
N PHE A 12 -5.77 45.14 -12.41
CA PHE A 12 -5.14 44.03 -11.70
C PHE A 12 -6.05 42.80 -11.63
N ILE A 13 -7.33 42.99 -11.27
CA ILE A 13 -8.31 41.92 -11.23
C ILE A 13 -8.55 41.35 -12.63
N MET A 14 -8.71 42.20 -13.65
CA MET A 14 -8.95 41.77 -15.03
C MET A 14 -7.77 40.95 -15.59
N PHE A 15 -6.54 41.24 -15.18
CA PHE A 15 -5.35 40.46 -15.54
C PHE A 15 -5.23 39.15 -14.74
N LEU A 16 -5.63 39.17 -13.46
CA LEU A 16 -5.54 38.00 -12.57
C LEU A 16 -6.68 36.99 -12.81
N LEU A 17 -7.86 37.44 -13.24
CA LEU A 17 -9.06 36.63 -13.42
C LEU A 17 -8.85 35.41 -14.32
N PRO A 18 -8.25 35.53 -15.52
CA PRO A 18 -8.00 34.38 -16.39
C PRO A 18 -7.08 33.34 -15.74
N ALA A 19 -5.99 33.79 -15.09
CA ALA A 19 -5.05 32.92 -14.40
C ALA A 19 -5.72 32.18 -13.23
N LEU A 20 -6.51 32.90 -12.43
CA LEU A 20 -7.21 32.35 -11.28
C LEU A 20 -8.35 31.41 -11.69
N SER A 21 -9.03 31.72 -12.81
CA SER A 21 -10.03 30.85 -13.43
C SER A 21 -9.42 29.53 -13.87
N LEU A 22 -8.31 29.56 -14.61
CA LEU A 22 -7.59 28.36 -15.03
C LEU A 22 -7.08 27.55 -13.83
N TYR A 23 -6.47 28.22 -12.83
CA TYR A 23 -6.02 27.54 -11.61
C TYR A 23 -7.17 26.86 -10.88
N THR A 24 -8.32 27.54 -10.76
CA THR A 24 -9.50 26.98 -10.11
C THR A 24 -10.04 25.80 -10.90
N MET A 25 -10.17 25.93 -12.22
CA MET A 25 -10.75 24.91 -13.10
C MET A 25 -9.88 23.65 -13.17
N PHE A 26 -8.56 23.79 -13.22
CA PHE A 26 -7.63 22.67 -13.44
C PHE A 26 -6.98 22.12 -12.17
N PHE A 27 -6.95 22.88 -11.06
CA PHE A 27 -6.35 22.42 -9.80
C PHE A 27 -7.37 22.34 -8.67
N ILE A 28 -8.00 23.46 -8.30
CA ILE A 28 -8.89 23.51 -7.14
C ILE A 28 -10.11 22.59 -7.35
N PHE A 29 -10.77 22.69 -8.50
CA PHE A 29 -11.98 21.92 -8.80
C PHE A 29 -11.71 20.40 -8.84
N PRO A 30 -10.67 19.90 -9.55
CA PRO A 30 -10.29 18.49 -9.48
C PRO A 30 -9.87 18.05 -8.07
N LEU A 31 -9.23 18.91 -7.27
CA LEU A 31 -8.87 18.59 -5.89
C LEU A 31 -10.10 18.35 -5.02
N PHE A 32 -11.10 19.23 -5.08
CA PHE A 32 -12.36 19.03 -4.35
C PHE A 32 -13.14 17.83 -4.88
N GLN A 33 -13.11 17.56 -6.19
CA GLN A 33 -13.65 16.32 -6.74
C GLN A 33 -12.93 15.10 -6.18
N GLY A 34 -11.60 15.13 -6.06
CA GLY A 34 -10.80 14.05 -5.46
C GLY A 34 -11.21 13.79 -4.02
N ILE A 35 -11.44 14.83 -3.22
CA ILE A 35 -11.98 14.69 -1.86
C ILE A 35 -13.35 14.01 -1.91
N LYS A 36 -14.26 14.48 -2.77
CA LYS A 36 -15.58 13.85 -2.94
C LYS A 36 -15.46 12.37 -3.34
N TYR A 37 -14.58 12.03 -4.27
CA TYR A 37 -14.32 10.65 -4.71
C TYR A 37 -13.66 9.79 -3.64
N SER A 38 -12.88 10.37 -2.71
CA SER A 38 -12.31 9.63 -1.58
C SER A 38 -13.38 9.08 -0.62
N PHE A 39 -14.59 9.64 -0.65
CA PHE A 39 -15.76 9.14 0.06
C PHE A 39 -16.64 8.20 -0.81
N THR A 40 -16.12 7.65 -1.90
CA THR A 40 -16.83 6.71 -2.79
C THR A 40 -16.03 5.42 -2.97
N ASP A 41 -16.66 4.24 -3.14
CA ASP A 41 -15.95 2.97 -3.43
C ASP A 41 -15.54 2.96 -4.89
N TRP A 42 -14.53 3.76 -5.21
CA TRP A 42 -13.91 3.72 -6.52
C TRP A 42 -12.59 2.98 -6.42
N ASN A 43 -12.61 1.67 -6.63
CA ASN A 43 -11.40 0.86 -6.73
C ASN A 43 -10.85 0.79 -8.18
N GLY A 44 -11.42 1.54 -9.12
CA GLY A 44 -11.00 1.64 -10.52
C GLY A 44 -11.04 0.36 -11.37
N ILE A 45 -11.36 -0.80 -10.77
CA ILE A 45 -11.18 -2.12 -11.39
C ILE A 45 -12.48 -2.95 -11.34
N VAL A 46 -13.32 -2.80 -10.30
CA VAL A 46 -14.66 -3.41 -10.20
C VAL A 46 -15.56 -2.57 -9.27
N PRO A 47 -16.65 -1.92 -9.74
CA PRO A 47 -17.51 -1.17 -8.83
C PRO A 47 -18.27 -2.15 -7.91
N GLU A 48 -17.93 -2.15 -6.63
CA GLU A 48 -18.52 -3.01 -5.60
C GLU A 48 -19.84 -2.44 -5.07
N ILE A 49 -20.72 -3.34 -4.66
CA ILE A 49 -22.00 -3.02 -4.04
C ILE A 49 -21.71 -2.32 -2.70
N PRO A 50 -22.44 -1.26 -2.30
CA PRO A 50 -22.23 -0.62 -1.01
C PRO A 50 -22.28 -1.63 0.14
N PHE A 51 -21.24 -1.68 0.97
CA PHE A 51 -21.16 -2.62 2.08
C PHE A 51 -22.16 -2.30 3.19
N ASN A 52 -22.46 -1.02 3.41
CA ASN A 52 -23.34 -0.55 4.47
C ASN A 52 -24.27 0.56 3.93
N PHE A 53 -25.51 0.59 4.40
CA PHE A 53 -26.45 1.71 4.23
C PHE A 53 -26.92 2.21 5.60
N GLU A 54 -27.16 3.51 5.72
CA GLU A 54 -27.90 4.02 6.89
C GLU A 54 -29.35 3.55 6.85
N LYS A 55 -29.96 3.34 8.04
CA LYS A 55 -31.34 2.84 8.15
C LYS A 55 -32.33 3.61 7.26
N ASN A 56 -32.34 4.95 7.41
CA ASN A 56 -33.28 5.81 6.70
C ASN A 56 -33.01 5.82 5.19
N GLU A 57 -31.74 5.73 4.78
CA GLU A 57 -31.35 5.67 3.38
C GLU A 57 -31.81 4.36 2.74
N PHE A 58 -31.54 3.22 3.39
CA PHE A 58 -31.95 1.91 2.88
C PHE A 58 -33.47 1.76 2.80
N GLU A 59 -34.19 2.22 3.82
CA GLU A 59 -35.65 2.20 3.82
C GLU A 59 -36.22 3.06 2.68
N ASN A 60 -35.64 4.23 2.41
CA ASN A 60 -36.02 5.07 1.26
C ASN A 60 -35.75 4.36 -0.08
N ILE A 61 -34.62 3.65 -0.22
CA ILE A 61 -34.30 2.87 -1.42
C ILE A 61 -35.34 1.76 -1.63
N LEU A 62 -35.73 1.07 -0.57
CA LEU A 62 -36.76 0.03 -0.62
C LEU A 62 -38.12 0.57 -1.03
N VAL A 63 -38.47 1.79 -0.61
CA VAL A 63 -39.71 2.48 -1.01
C VAL A 63 -39.66 2.91 -2.48
N GLN A 64 -38.52 3.40 -2.96
CA GLN A 64 -38.34 3.82 -4.36
C GLN A 64 -38.31 2.62 -5.34
N LEU A 65 -38.05 1.40 -4.85
CA LEU A 65 -38.19 0.18 -5.62
C LEU A 65 -39.67 -0.14 -5.86
N ASN A 66 -40.20 0.31 -7.00
CA ASN A 66 -41.57 0.01 -7.48
C ASN A 66 -41.90 -1.50 -7.63
N ASN A 67 -41.00 -2.43 -7.30
CA ASN A 67 -41.21 -3.88 -7.40
C ASN A 67 -40.91 -4.58 -6.06
N PRO A 68 -41.91 -5.19 -5.40
CA PRO A 68 -41.75 -5.82 -4.08
C PRO A 68 -40.79 -7.02 -4.09
N LYS A 69 -40.64 -7.73 -5.23
CA LYS A 69 -39.70 -8.86 -5.35
C LYS A 69 -38.25 -8.40 -5.25
N LYS A 70 -37.93 -7.22 -5.78
CA LYS A 70 -36.58 -6.64 -5.70
C LYS A 70 -36.24 -6.18 -4.29
N ALA A 71 -37.21 -5.61 -3.57
CA ALA A 71 -37.06 -5.18 -2.18
C ALA A 71 -36.80 -6.38 -1.25
N VAL A 72 -37.55 -7.48 -1.41
CA VAL A 72 -37.32 -8.73 -0.66
C VAL A 72 -35.95 -9.32 -0.99
N TYR A 73 -35.54 -9.27 -2.27
CA TYR A 73 -34.22 -9.72 -2.69
C TYR A 73 -33.08 -8.93 -2.04
N LEU A 74 -33.17 -7.59 -1.95
CA LEU A 74 -32.18 -6.78 -1.24
C LEU A 74 -32.14 -7.08 0.26
N LYS A 75 -33.29 -7.20 0.93
CA LYS A 75 -33.38 -7.54 2.36
C LYS A 75 -32.78 -8.91 2.71
N LYS A 76 -32.69 -9.84 1.74
CA LYS A 76 -32.01 -11.13 1.92
C LYS A 76 -30.50 -10.96 2.15
N PHE A 77 -29.88 -9.98 1.49
CA PHE A 77 -28.43 -9.76 1.53
C PHE A 77 -28.01 -8.59 2.42
N TYR A 78 -28.91 -7.64 2.71
CA TYR A 78 -28.66 -6.55 3.65
C TYR A 78 -29.36 -6.81 4.98
N GLN A 79 -28.58 -7.16 6.00
CA GLN A 79 -29.06 -7.41 7.36
C GLN A 79 -28.94 -6.14 8.22
N PHE A 80 -29.98 -5.86 9.01
CA PHE A 80 -29.98 -4.71 9.90
C PHE A 80 -29.16 -5.01 11.16
N GLU A 81 -28.26 -4.11 11.51
CA GLU A 81 -27.44 -4.18 12.72
C GLU A 81 -27.91 -3.10 13.71
N GLU A 82 -28.59 -3.54 14.78
CA GLU A 82 -29.22 -2.65 15.76
C GLU A 82 -28.20 -1.74 16.50
N ALA A 83 -26.98 -2.21 16.72
CA ALA A 83 -25.95 -1.49 17.46
C ALA A 83 -25.52 -0.17 16.78
N ASN A 84 -25.51 -0.14 15.44
CA ASN A 84 -25.02 0.99 14.65
C ASN A 84 -26.11 1.65 13.80
N SER A 85 -27.34 1.13 13.80
CA SER A 85 -28.43 1.58 12.92
C SER A 85 -28.08 1.54 11.42
N LEU A 86 -27.33 0.51 11.01
CA LEU A 86 -26.87 0.32 9.63
C LEU A 86 -27.41 -0.99 9.05
N TYR A 87 -27.63 -1.03 7.74
CA TYR A 87 -27.87 -2.24 6.96
C TYR A 87 -26.56 -2.70 6.32
N ARG A 88 -26.07 -3.87 6.69
CA ARG A 88 -24.80 -4.43 6.20
C ARG A 88 -25.01 -5.53 5.18
N LEU A 89 -24.25 -5.48 4.08
CA LEU A 89 -24.18 -6.52 3.08
C LEU A 89 -23.48 -7.75 3.66
N THR A 90 -24.17 -8.89 3.67
CA THR A 90 -23.61 -10.14 4.16
C THR A 90 -22.55 -10.67 3.20
N SER A 91 -21.34 -10.88 3.70
CA SER A 91 -20.27 -11.54 2.93
C SER A 91 -20.52 -13.05 2.77
N TRP A 92 -21.27 -13.61 3.71
CA TRP A 92 -21.63 -15.01 3.80
C TRP A 92 -23.14 -15.14 3.92
N VAL A 93 -23.72 -15.98 3.08
CA VAL A 93 -25.16 -16.22 3.00
C VAL A 93 -25.40 -17.63 3.52
N GLN A 94 -26.26 -17.75 4.53
CA GLN A 94 -26.72 -19.03 5.06
C GLN A 94 -28.14 -19.28 4.53
N GLU A 95 -28.29 -20.29 3.66
CA GLU A 95 -29.59 -20.68 3.11
C GLU A 95 -30.09 -21.93 3.87
N GLY A 96 -30.98 -21.73 4.84
CA GLY A 96 -31.54 -22.81 5.65
C GLY A 96 -30.53 -23.44 6.61
N GLU A 97 -30.53 -24.77 6.72
CA GLU A 97 -29.62 -25.55 7.58
C GLU A 97 -28.26 -25.88 6.93
N GLY A 98 -27.96 -25.33 5.76
CA GLY A 98 -26.70 -25.57 5.04
C GLY A 98 -25.52 -24.74 5.54
N GLU A 99 -24.30 -25.11 5.10
CA GLU A 99 -23.08 -24.35 5.41
C GLU A 99 -23.07 -22.94 4.79
N PRO A 100 -22.48 -21.95 5.49
CA PRO A 100 -22.41 -20.58 4.99
C PRO A 100 -21.57 -20.51 3.72
N ARG A 101 -22.14 -19.97 2.64
CA ARG A 101 -21.45 -19.77 1.35
C ARG A 101 -21.13 -18.31 1.09
N LYS A 102 -20.03 -18.03 0.38
CA LYS A 102 -19.73 -16.66 -0.08
C LYS A 102 -20.75 -16.20 -1.11
N LEU A 103 -20.99 -14.88 -1.14
CA LEU A 103 -21.83 -14.23 -2.15
C LEU A 103 -21.27 -14.44 -3.56
N THR A 104 -22.08 -14.98 -4.47
CA THR A 104 -21.68 -15.33 -5.84
C THR A 104 -21.60 -14.08 -6.73
N ASP A 105 -20.74 -14.09 -7.76
CA ASP A 105 -20.63 -12.99 -8.74
C ASP A 105 -21.95 -12.67 -9.47
N LYS A 106 -22.79 -13.68 -9.72
CA LYS A 106 -24.12 -13.50 -10.33
C LYS A 106 -25.06 -12.73 -9.41
N GLU A 107 -25.07 -13.07 -8.12
CA GLU A 107 -25.88 -12.39 -7.10
C GLU A 107 -25.40 -10.95 -6.92
N ARG A 108 -24.07 -10.75 -6.91
CA ARG A 108 -23.47 -9.41 -6.90
C ARG A 108 -23.92 -8.56 -8.10
N LYS A 109 -23.95 -9.14 -9.30
CA LYS A 109 -24.42 -8.43 -10.50
C LYS A 109 -25.91 -8.07 -10.43
N GLU A 110 -26.76 -8.95 -9.90
CA GLU A 110 -28.19 -8.68 -9.76
C GLU A 110 -28.50 -7.62 -8.68
N ILE A 111 -27.85 -7.69 -7.52
CA ILE A 111 -27.95 -6.64 -6.49
C ILE A 111 -27.57 -5.28 -7.06
N LYS A 112 -26.44 -5.23 -7.79
CA LYS A 112 -25.97 -4.01 -8.47
C LYS A 112 -26.99 -3.49 -9.50
N LYS A 113 -27.61 -4.37 -10.28
CA LYS A 113 -28.63 -4.01 -11.28
C LYS A 113 -29.89 -3.43 -10.62
N ILE A 114 -30.28 -3.99 -9.47
CA ILE A 114 -31.42 -3.50 -8.68
C ILE A 114 -31.11 -2.12 -8.11
N LEU A 115 -29.96 -1.94 -7.45
CA LEU A 115 -29.55 -0.66 -6.87
C LEU A 115 -29.41 0.42 -7.95
N LYS A 116 -28.79 0.09 -9.10
CA LYS A 116 -28.69 1.01 -10.24
C LYS A 116 -30.05 1.46 -10.79
N SER A 117 -31.10 0.63 -10.65
CA SER A 117 -32.45 1.02 -11.10
C SER A 117 -33.11 2.11 -10.26
N VAL A 118 -32.51 2.46 -9.13
CA VAL A 118 -32.98 3.49 -8.17
C VAL A 118 -31.92 4.60 -8.04
N ASP A 119 -31.04 4.74 -9.03
CA ASP A 119 -29.91 5.68 -9.02
C ASP A 119 -28.92 5.48 -7.85
N VAL A 120 -29.00 4.33 -7.17
CA VAL A 120 -28.02 3.90 -6.18
C VAL A 120 -26.88 3.22 -6.93
N SER A 121 -25.90 4.03 -7.32
CA SER A 121 -24.66 3.53 -7.91
C SER A 121 -23.58 3.39 -6.82
N SER A 122 -22.58 2.53 -7.05
CA SER A 122 -21.38 2.43 -6.21
C SER A 122 -20.54 3.72 -6.18
N ILE A 123 -20.93 4.73 -6.95
CA ILE A 123 -20.31 6.06 -7.03
C ILE A 123 -20.99 7.02 -6.03
N ASN A 124 -22.02 6.57 -5.30
CA ASN A 124 -22.64 7.37 -4.25
C ASN A 124 -21.88 7.26 -2.92
N TYR A 125 -21.97 8.34 -2.16
CA TYR A 125 -21.23 8.63 -0.93
C TYR A 125 -21.32 7.48 0.07
N ILE A 126 -20.20 6.84 0.31
CA ILE A 126 -20.05 5.70 1.21
C ILE A 126 -20.01 6.12 2.68
N GLY A 127 -20.11 7.42 2.95
CA GLY A 127 -20.20 7.93 4.30
C GLY A 127 -18.86 7.92 5.03
N LEU A 128 -18.76 8.76 6.05
CA LEU A 128 -17.59 8.83 6.92
C LEU A 128 -17.37 7.52 7.70
N ALA A 129 -18.44 6.74 7.91
CA ALA A 129 -18.40 5.44 8.58
C ALA A 129 -17.53 4.40 7.85
N ASN A 130 -17.70 4.25 6.54
CA ASN A 130 -16.92 3.29 5.76
C ASN A 130 -15.48 3.78 5.51
N PHE A 131 -15.25 5.09 5.36
CA PHE A 131 -13.88 5.65 5.35
C PHE A 131 -13.13 5.30 6.65
N LYS A 132 -13.83 5.36 7.79
CA LYS A 132 -13.29 4.92 9.09
C LYS A 132 -13.01 3.42 9.12
N GLU A 133 -13.86 2.58 8.51
CA GLU A 133 -13.59 1.14 8.38
C GLU A 133 -12.35 0.86 7.50
N MET A 134 -12.12 1.62 6.42
CA MET A 134 -10.92 1.47 5.59
C MET A 134 -9.62 1.74 6.37
N CYS A 135 -9.63 2.70 7.29
CA CYS A 135 -8.48 2.97 8.15
C CYS A 135 -8.19 1.83 9.15
N ASN A 136 -9.14 0.91 9.39
CA ASN A 136 -8.94 -0.27 10.22
C ASN A 136 -8.34 -1.45 9.43
N ASP A 137 -8.15 -1.32 8.12
CA ASP A 137 -7.52 -2.36 7.31
C ASP A 137 -6.06 -2.54 7.73
N GLN A 138 -5.72 -3.80 8.02
CA GLN A 138 -4.40 -4.21 8.49
C GLN A 138 -3.28 -3.75 7.57
N ARG A 139 -3.54 -3.54 6.27
CA ARG A 139 -2.55 -3.08 5.27
C ARG A 139 -1.99 -1.68 5.58
N PHE A 140 -2.75 -0.81 6.23
CA PHE A 140 -2.33 0.59 6.47
C PHE A 140 -1.41 0.75 7.69
N ILE A 141 -1.67 -0.02 8.75
CA ILE A 141 -1.08 0.19 10.08
C ILE A 141 0.18 -0.69 10.25
N PRO A 142 1.24 -0.20 10.92
CA PRO A 142 2.38 -1.02 11.30
C PRO A 142 1.98 -2.20 12.19
N ARG A 143 2.41 -3.41 11.85
CA ARG A 143 2.05 -4.63 12.61
C ARG A 143 3.16 -5.67 12.62
N LEU A 144 3.12 -6.54 13.62
CA LEU A 144 3.94 -7.74 13.67
C LEU A 144 3.20 -8.88 12.98
N GLU A 145 3.79 -9.46 11.94
CA GLU A 145 3.22 -10.58 11.20
C GLU A 145 4.15 -11.78 11.25
N LYS A 146 3.57 -12.99 11.25
CA LYS A 146 4.33 -14.23 11.14
C LYS A 146 4.60 -14.49 9.67
N ARG A 147 5.88 -14.40 9.27
CA ARG A 147 6.30 -14.85 7.95
C ARG A 147 6.75 -16.28 8.04
N TYR A 148 5.93 -17.19 7.54
CA TYR A 148 6.27 -18.60 7.39
C TYR A 148 7.41 -18.76 6.38
N LEU A 149 8.38 -19.60 6.73
CA LEU A 149 9.60 -19.80 5.95
C LEU A 149 9.58 -21.12 5.18
N TYR A 150 8.56 -21.94 5.40
CA TYR A 150 8.38 -23.24 4.78
C TYR A 150 6.95 -23.37 4.26
N ASN A 151 6.80 -23.83 3.02
CA ASN A 151 5.51 -24.18 2.43
C ASN A 151 5.35 -25.71 2.37
N GLU A 152 4.12 -26.19 2.45
CA GLU A 152 3.83 -27.64 2.45
C GLU A 152 4.21 -28.35 1.14
N PHE A 153 4.24 -27.59 0.05
CA PHE A 153 4.63 -28.06 -1.27
C PHE A 153 6.15 -28.09 -1.47
N ASP A 154 6.92 -27.49 -0.56
CA ASP A 154 8.38 -27.50 -0.65
C ASP A 154 8.94 -28.86 -0.21
N GLU A 155 10.08 -29.25 -0.77
CA GLU A 155 10.83 -30.40 -0.27
C GLU A 155 11.37 -30.14 1.14
N LEU A 156 11.51 -31.19 1.95
CA LEU A 156 12.05 -31.03 3.30
C LEU A 156 13.48 -30.50 3.22
N PRO A 157 13.82 -29.44 3.99
CA PRO A 157 15.17 -28.88 3.97
C PRO A 157 16.15 -29.90 4.56
N THR A 158 17.06 -30.41 3.72
CA THR A 158 18.07 -31.39 4.15
C THR A 158 19.05 -30.82 5.18
N VAL A 159 19.30 -29.51 5.14
CA VAL A 159 20.19 -28.80 6.06
C VAL A 159 19.55 -27.51 6.54
N ILE A 160 19.51 -27.32 7.86
CA ILE A 160 19.04 -26.09 8.50
C ILE A 160 20.16 -25.53 9.40
N GLY A 161 20.55 -24.26 9.21
CA GLY A 161 21.54 -23.63 10.08
C GLY A 161 21.07 -23.53 11.54
N LYS A 162 21.98 -23.72 12.53
CA LYS A 162 21.66 -23.74 13.97
C LYS A 162 20.83 -22.55 14.44
N ARG A 163 21.14 -21.34 13.99
CA ARG A 163 20.39 -20.13 14.37
C ARG A 163 18.96 -20.14 13.84
N ALA A 164 18.77 -20.64 12.61
CA ALA A 164 17.44 -20.75 12.02
C ALA A 164 16.63 -21.84 12.71
N PHE A 165 17.22 -23.02 12.94
CA PHE A 165 16.57 -24.13 13.63
C PHE A 165 16.13 -23.74 15.05
N ASN A 166 17.01 -23.11 15.83
CA ASN A 166 16.67 -22.76 17.21
C ASN A 166 15.66 -21.60 17.24
N LYS A 167 16.01 -20.45 16.64
CA LYS A 167 15.23 -19.21 16.81
C LYS A 167 13.93 -19.17 16.00
N LYS A 168 13.89 -19.87 14.86
CA LYS A 168 12.76 -19.78 13.91
C LYS A 168 11.88 -21.03 13.91
N LEU A 169 12.28 -22.09 14.61
CA LEU A 169 11.54 -23.35 14.69
C LEU A 169 11.38 -23.81 16.15
N LEU A 170 12.46 -24.16 16.86
CA LEU A 170 12.36 -24.69 18.23
C LEU A 170 11.71 -23.72 19.23
N ASP A 171 12.08 -22.44 19.18
CA ASP A 171 11.52 -21.40 20.07
C ASP A 171 10.00 -21.21 19.88
N ASN A 172 9.46 -21.62 18.72
CA ASN A 172 8.05 -21.49 18.38
C ASN A 172 7.20 -22.71 18.77
N ILE A 173 7.83 -23.79 19.24
CA ILE A 173 7.17 -25.05 19.59
C ILE A 173 6.97 -25.10 21.09
N SER A 174 5.72 -25.23 21.54
CA SER A 174 5.39 -25.32 22.97
C SER A 174 5.39 -26.76 23.48
N GLU A 175 5.08 -27.73 22.63
CA GLU A 175 4.98 -29.13 23.03
C GLU A 175 6.36 -29.82 23.03
N GLN A 176 6.68 -30.51 24.13
CA GLN A 176 7.96 -31.20 24.27
C GLN A 176 8.08 -32.39 23.30
N SER A 177 6.97 -33.10 23.05
CA SER A 177 6.88 -34.22 22.09
C SER A 177 7.29 -33.81 20.67
N GLU A 178 6.83 -32.65 20.18
CA GLU A 178 7.19 -32.11 18.87
C GLU A 178 8.66 -31.70 18.80
N ARG A 179 9.22 -31.16 19.89
CA ARG A 179 10.64 -30.81 19.97
C ARG A 179 11.53 -32.04 19.89
N ASP A 180 11.20 -33.07 20.66
CA ASP A 180 11.96 -34.32 20.67
C ASP A 180 11.86 -35.02 19.31
N PHE A 181 10.69 -34.99 18.68
CA PHE A 181 10.49 -35.49 17.31
C PHE A 181 11.35 -34.75 16.28
N LEU A 182 11.46 -33.43 16.36
CA LEU A 182 12.33 -32.67 15.46
C LEU A 182 13.81 -32.97 15.71
N LEU A 183 14.25 -33.02 16.96
CA LEU A 183 15.65 -33.32 17.30
C LEU A 183 16.04 -34.77 16.97
N TRP A 184 15.06 -35.68 16.93
CA TRP A 184 15.27 -37.05 16.47
C TRP A 184 15.53 -37.12 14.96
N ASN A 185 14.77 -36.36 14.17
CA ASN A 185 14.87 -36.35 12.71
C ASN A 185 15.96 -35.41 12.18
N TYR A 186 16.28 -34.34 12.92
CA TYR A 186 17.31 -33.37 12.60
C TYR A 186 18.46 -33.46 13.60
N GLN A 187 19.58 -34.03 13.17
CA GLN A 187 20.75 -34.23 14.02
C GLN A 187 21.70 -33.03 13.92
N PHE A 188 22.18 -32.57 15.07
CA PHE A 188 23.12 -31.44 15.12
C PHE A 188 24.53 -31.87 14.77
N ILE A 189 25.11 -31.24 13.74
CA ILE A 189 26.50 -31.41 13.34
C ILE A 189 27.31 -30.19 13.81
N ALA A 190 28.22 -30.43 14.75
CA ALA A 190 29.01 -29.37 15.38
C ALA A 190 30.01 -28.68 14.43
N SER A 191 30.55 -29.39 13.44
CA SER A 191 31.56 -28.86 12.50
C SER A 191 31.05 -27.68 11.68
N ASN A 192 29.82 -27.78 11.16
CA ASN A 192 29.20 -26.75 10.31
C ASN A 192 28.12 -25.92 11.03
N SER A 193 27.90 -26.17 12.33
CA SER A 193 26.81 -25.54 13.10
C SER A 193 25.45 -25.63 12.40
N THR A 194 25.14 -26.81 11.89
CA THR A 194 23.93 -27.10 11.11
C THR A 194 23.23 -28.33 11.64
N TYR A 195 21.90 -28.35 11.51
CA TYR A 195 21.07 -29.52 11.71
C TYR A 195 20.85 -30.20 10.36
N VAL A 196 21.09 -31.50 10.29
CA VAL A 196 20.95 -32.29 9.05
C VAL A 196 19.83 -33.31 9.23
N LEU A 197 18.97 -33.40 8.22
CA LEU A 197 17.87 -34.35 8.15
C LEU A 197 18.39 -35.78 7.99
N LYS A 198 17.80 -36.74 8.70
CA LYS A 198 18.09 -38.16 8.55
C LYS A 198 17.75 -38.68 7.14
N GLU A 199 18.59 -39.55 6.58
CA GLU A 199 18.45 -40.05 5.20
C GLU A 199 17.26 -41.00 4.99
N GLU A 200 16.85 -41.74 6.03
CA GLU A 200 15.71 -42.66 5.98
C GLU A 200 14.53 -42.12 6.80
N LEU A 201 13.48 -41.68 6.10
CA LEU A 201 12.22 -41.22 6.67
C LEU A 201 11.06 -42.09 6.23
N THR A 202 10.14 -42.38 7.14
CA THR A 202 8.84 -42.98 6.79
C THR A 202 7.93 -41.93 6.12
N GLU A 203 6.94 -42.36 5.34
CA GLU A 203 5.96 -41.44 4.72
C GLU A 203 5.14 -40.67 5.77
N GLU A 204 4.85 -41.32 6.91
CA GLU A 204 4.15 -40.71 8.05
C GLU A 204 5.01 -39.62 8.70
N ASP A 205 6.29 -39.91 8.98
CA ASP A 205 7.23 -38.94 9.55
C ASP A 205 7.45 -37.75 8.62
N THR A 206 7.54 -38.02 7.31
CA THR A 206 7.67 -36.97 6.28
C THR A 206 6.48 -36.03 6.32
N THR A 207 5.26 -36.58 6.34
CA THR A 207 4.02 -35.79 6.37
C THR A 207 3.93 -34.96 7.64
N LYS A 208 4.29 -35.56 8.79
CA LYS A 208 4.31 -34.88 10.09
C LYS A 208 5.38 -33.79 10.17
N LEU A 209 6.58 -34.01 9.62
CA LEU A 209 7.62 -32.97 9.56
C LEU A 209 7.18 -31.79 8.70
N LYS A 210 6.55 -32.06 7.55
CA LYS A 210 6.01 -31.00 6.68
C LYS A 210 4.97 -30.16 7.41
N SER A 211 4.06 -30.78 8.15
CA SER A 211 3.02 -30.04 8.90
C SER A 211 3.64 -29.19 10.03
N VAL A 212 4.56 -29.76 10.80
CA VAL A 212 5.25 -29.04 11.89
C VAL A 212 6.06 -27.87 11.34
N LEU A 213 6.82 -28.07 10.26
CA LEU A 213 7.59 -26.98 9.64
C LEU A 213 6.65 -25.89 9.07
N LYS A 214 5.55 -26.26 8.41
CA LYS A 214 4.58 -25.31 7.87
C LYS A 214 4.00 -24.42 8.98
N GLU A 215 3.66 -24.99 10.13
CA GLU A 215 3.00 -24.27 11.21
C GLU A 215 3.97 -23.53 12.13
N LYS A 216 5.14 -24.10 12.40
CA LYS A 216 6.04 -23.61 13.46
C LYS A 216 7.28 -22.91 12.91
N MET A 217 7.66 -23.12 11.65
CA MET A 217 8.81 -22.47 11.04
C MET A 217 8.47 -21.07 10.52
N TYR A 218 8.46 -20.09 11.42
CA TYR A 218 8.17 -18.70 11.07
C TYR A 218 9.10 -17.71 11.79
N GLU A 219 9.26 -16.54 11.18
CA GLU A 219 9.86 -15.38 11.83
C GLU A 219 8.82 -14.27 12.02
N LYS A 220 8.85 -13.62 13.19
CA LYS A 220 8.04 -12.43 13.45
C LYS A 220 8.70 -11.23 12.77
N VAL A 221 8.05 -10.67 11.77
CA VAL A 221 8.53 -9.50 11.03
C VAL A 221 7.64 -8.30 11.31
N LEU A 222 8.25 -7.14 11.52
CA LEU A 222 7.53 -5.88 11.56
C LEU A 222 7.26 -5.44 10.12
N ILE A 223 5.99 -5.36 9.76
CA ILE A 223 5.53 -4.81 8.49
C ILE A 223 5.12 -3.36 8.76
N PRO A 224 5.80 -2.36 8.18
CA PRO A 224 5.50 -0.94 8.44
C PRO A 224 4.10 -0.50 7.98
N GLY A 225 3.47 -1.23 7.07
CA GLY A 225 2.23 -0.81 6.42
C GLY A 225 2.44 0.44 5.56
N VAL A 226 1.34 0.97 5.01
CA VAL A 226 1.35 2.18 4.18
C VAL A 226 1.81 3.41 4.97
N ILE A 227 1.37 3.52 6.23
CA ILE A 227 1.71 4.66 7.09
C ILE A 227 3.19 4.63 7.43
N GLY A 228 3.72 3.48 7.87
CA GLY A 228 5.14 3.35 8.20
C GLY A 228 6.05 3.56 7.00
N PHE A 229 5.65 3.07 5.81
CA PHE A 229 6.38 3.36 4.57
C PHE A 229 6.37 4.85 4.24
N THR A 230 5.22 5.52 4.30
CA THR A 230 5.10 6.95 3.98
C THR A 230 5.91 7.81 4.96
N LEU A 231 5.88 7.49 6.25
CA LEU A 231 6.68 8.17 7.27
C LEU A 231 8.18 7.96 7.05
N PHE A 232 8.60 6.71 6.81
CA PHE A 232 9.98 6.40 6.45
C PHE A 232 10.42 7.20 5.22
N PHE A 233 9.64 7.12 4.14
CA PHE A 233 9.93 7.81 2.89
C PHE A 233 10.06 9.32 3.11
N THR A 234 9.09 9.93 3.78
CA THR A 234 9.07 11.38 4.02
C THR A 234 10.25 11.81 4.89
N PHE A 235 10.50 11.12 5.99
CA PHE A 235 11.60 11.44 6.90
C PHE A 235 12.95 11.42 6.20
N PHE A 236 13.28 10.32 5.53
CA PHE A 236 14.56 10.19 4.85
C PHE A 236 14.66 11.09 3.61
N ASN A 237 13.59 11.22 2.84
CA ASN A 237 13.59 12.10 1.67
C ASN A 237 13.83 13.56 2.08
N VAL A 238 13.11 14.07 3.08
CA VAL A 238 13.29 15.44 3.59
C VAL A 238 14.71 15.62 4.12
N LEU A 239 15.15 14.74 5.02
CA LEU A 239 16.47 14.87 5.64
C LEU A 239 17.60 14.87 4.60
N LEU A 240 17.62 13.87 3.71
CA LEU A 240 18.70 13.68 2.74
C LEU A 240 18.66 14.72 1.63
N SER A 241 17.48 15.07 1.10
CA SER A 241 17.37 16.07 0.05
C SER A 241 17.80 17.45 0.51
N ASN A 242 17.40 17.88 1.71
CA ASN A 242 17.82 19.16 2.28
C ASN A 242 19.32 19.16 2.61
N PHE A 243 19.82 18.10 3.23
CA PHE A 243 21.25 17.99 3.55
C PHE A 243 22.11 18.08 2.28
N LEU A 244 21.77 17.31 1.25
CA LEU A 244 22.52 17.27 -0.01
C LEU A 244 22.38 18.57 -0.79
N ALA A 245 21.18 19.16 -0.83
CA ALA A 245 20.92 20.45 -1.45
C ALA A 245 21.72 21.59 -0.81
N LEU A 246 21.75 21.66 0.52
CA LEU A 246 22.50 22.67 1.26
C LEU A 246 24.01 22.50 1.02
N THR A 247 24.49 21.26 1.05
CA THR A 247 25.90 20.95 0.76
C THR A 247 26.29 21.41 -0.65
N LEU A 248 25.48 21.07 -1.65
CA LEU A 248 25.71 21.51 -3.03
C LEU A 248 25.63 23.04 -3.18
N ALA A 249 24.68 23.69 -2.49
CA ALA A 249 24.52 25.13 -2.54
C ALA A 249 25.77 25.85 -2.00
N LEU A 250 26.27 25.43 -0.83
CA LEU A 250 27.48 25.99 -0.24
C LEU A 250 28.71 25.80 -1.13
N ILE A 251 28.85 24.63 -1.76
CA ILE A 251 29.96 24.37 -2.71
C ILE A 251 29.87 25.31 -3.92
N LEU A 252 28.67 25.47 -4.49
CA LEU A 252 28.45 26.25 -5.72
C LEU A 252 28.31 27.75 -5.50
N ASP A 253 28.26 28.20 -4.26
CA ASP A 253 28.34 29.62 -3.90
C ASP A 253 29.79 30.15 -3.91
N THR A 254 30.77 29.25 -3.83
CA THR A 254 32.19 29.62 -3.93
C THR A 254 32.57 30.19 -5.32
N ASN A 255 33.75 30.83 -5.40
CA ASN A 255 34.30 31.41 -6.64
C ASN A 255 34.81 30.36 -7.66
N MET A 256 33.99 29.35 -7.98
CA MET A 256 34.28 28.33 -8.98
C MET A 256 34.04 28.83 -10.41
N LYS A 257 34.99 28.55 -11.32
CA LYS A 257 34.95 28.95 -12.74
C LYS A 257 33.75 28.37 -13.51
N TYR A 258 33.30 27.15 -13.17
CA TYR A 258 32.23 26.44 -13.88
C TYR A 258 30.92 26.34 -13.09
N LYS A 259 30.69 27.23 -12.11
CA LYS A 259 29.53 27.16 -11.21
C LYS A 259 28.18 27.15 -11.94
N ASN A 260 28.04 27.94 -13.01
CA ASN A 260 26.77 28.01 -13.76
C ASN A 260 26.45 26.70 -14.48
N LEU A 261 27.45 26.03 -15.05
CA LEU A 261 27.26 24.73 -15.70
C LEU A 261 26.86 23.65 -14.68
N LEU A 262 27.53 23.61 -13.52
CA LEU A 262 27.22 22.67 -12.46
C LEU A 262 25.81 22.89 -11.90
N ARG A 263 25.39 24.15 -11.68
CA ARG A 263 24.03 24.49 -11.25
C ARG A 263 22.99 23.95 -12.24
N SER A 264 23.22 24.11 -13.55
CA SER A 264 22.32 23.57 -14.58
C SER A 264 22.28 22.04 -14.58
N MET A 265 23.42 21.36 -14.46
CA MET A 265 23.48 19.89 -14.44
C MET A 265 22.78 19.30 -13.21
N PHE A 266 22.98 19.87 -12.02
CA PHE A 266 22.31 19.40 -10.81
C PHE A 266 20.82 19.75 -10.77
N PHE A 267 20.39 20.81 -11.46
CA PHE A 267 18.98 21.17 -11.60
C PHE A 267 18.24 20.32 -12.65
N LEU A 268 18.96 19.79 -13.65
CA LEU A 268 18.39 19.03 -14.77
C LEU A 268 17.44 17.89 -14.37
N PRO A 269 17.72 17.07 -13.32
CA PRO A 269 16.82 16.00 -12.89
C PRO A 269 15.39 16.47 -12.60
N ASN A 270 15.21 17.67 -12.05
CA ASN A 270 13.90 18.22 -11.72
C ASN A 270 13.10 18.68 -12.94
N VAL A 271 13.77 18.89 -14.08
CA VAL A 271 13.13 19.30 -15.35
C VAL A 271 12.58 18.09 -16.11
N ILE A 272 13.15 16.90 -15.86
CA ILE A 272 12.74 15.68 -16.55
C ILE A 272 11.38 15.21 -16.01
N SER A 273 10.49 14.80 -16.91
CA SER A 273 9.18 14.23 -16.55
C SER A 273 9.35 13.03 -15.60
N LEU A 274 8.51 12.96 -14.57
CA LEU A 274 8.52 11.89 -13.58
C LEU A 274 8.42 10.49 -14.22
N ILE A 275 7.67 10.36 -15.31
CA ILE A 275 7.53 9.09 -16.05
C ILE A 275 8.88 8.67 -16.62
N ILE A 276 9.60 9.57 -17.27
CA ILE A 276 10.91 9.30 -17.87
C ILE A 276 11.93 8.95 -16.77
N VAL A 277 11.92 9.69 -15.66
CA VAL A 277 12.77 9.40 -14.50
C VAL A 277 12.52 7.98 -13.98
N ALA A 278 11.26 7.59 -13.82
CA ALA A 278 10.89 6.25 -13.37
C ALA A 278 11.38 5.15 -14.34
N TYR A 279 11.26 5.37 -15.65
CA TYR A 279 11.78 4.43 -16.66
C TYR A 279 13.31 4.31 -16.62
N LEU A 280 14.03 5.44 -16.59
CA LEU A 280 15.50 5.45 -16.53
C LEU A 280 16.01 4.75 -15.29
N TRP A 281 15.47 5.09 -14.12
CA TRP A 281 15.89 4.46 -12.87
C TRP A 281 15.46 3.00 -12.76
N SER A 282 14.32 2.61 -13.34
CA SER A 282 13.94 1.18 -13.45
C SER A 282 14.99 0.39 -14.24
N TYR A 283 15.52 0.95 -15.34
CA TYR A 283 16.62 0.35 -16.08
C TYR A 283 17.90 0.27 -15.23
N MET A 284 18.26 1.36 -14.52
CA MET A 284 19.41 1.37 -13.63
C MET A 284 19.33 0.28 -12.55
N PHE A 285 18.19 0.14 -11.87
CA PHE A 285 17.99 -0.86 -10.81
C PHE A 285 17.92 -2.29 -11.31
N ARG A 286 17.60 -2.51 -12.59
CA ARG A 286 17.53 -3.85 -13.19
C ARG A 286 18.84 -4.33 -13.79
N LEU A 287 19.69 -3.41 -14.26
CA LEU A 287 20.87 -3.78 -15.05
C LEU A 287 22.17 -3.27 -14.43
N ILE A 288 22.21 -1.99 -14.06
CA ILE A 288 23.45 -1.34 -13.61
C ILE A 288 23.75 -1.68 -12.14
N PHE A 289 22.77 -1.48 -11.25
CA PHE A 289 22.96 -1.73 -9.83
C PHE A 289 23.27 -3.19 -9.50
N PRO A 290 22.62 -4.20 -10.11
CA PRO A 290 23.01 -5.60 -9.92
C PRO A 290 24.46 -5.89 -10.28
N LEU A 291 24.96 -5.29 -11.37
CA LEU A 291 26.35 -5.45 -11.80
C LEU A 291 27.34 -4.85 -10.78
N ILE A 292 27.01 -3.68 -10.23
CA ILE A 292 27.91 -2.97 -9.30
C ILE A 292 27.86 -3.56 -7.88
N THR A 293 26.67 -3.96 -7.43
CA THR A 293 26.44 -4.33 -6.03
C THR A 293 26.39 -5.84 -5.78
N GLY A 294 26.30 -6.65 -6.85
CA GLY A 294 26.10 -8.10 -6.76
C GLY A 294 24.68 -8.50 -6.32
N ILE A 295 23.79 -7.54 -6.06
CA ILE A 295 22.41 -7.79 -5.63
C ILE A 295 21.50 -7.82 -6.86
N SER A 296 21.01 -9.00 -7.23
CA SER A 296 20.22 -9.21 -8.44
C SER A 296 18.84 -8.55 -8.42
N VAL A 297 18.20 -8.40 -7.25
CA VAL A 297 16.81 -7.97 -7.14
C VAL A 297 16.66 -6.77 -6.19
N TRP A 298 16.75 -5.57 -6.74
CA TRP A 298 16.54 -4.31 -6.02
C TRP A 298 15.06 -4.00 -5.82
N LEU A 299 14.31 -3.85 -6.92
CA LEU A 299 12.91 -3.42 -6.90
C LEU A 299 11.94 -4.52 -6.45
N GLY A 300 12.32 -5.79 -6.58
CA GLY A 300 11.50 -6.93 -6.14
C GLY A 300 11.69 -7.30 -4.66
N SER A 301 12.67 -6.70 -3.97
CA SER A 301 12.95 -6.99 -2.56
C SER A 301 12.19 -6.01 -1.66
N PRO A 302 11.31 -6.48 -0.76
CA PRO A 302 10.61 -5.61 0.20
C PRO A 302 11.54 -4.81 1.12
N LYS A 303 12.78 -5.27 1.28
CA LYS A 303 13.79 -4.59 2.11
C LYS A 303 14.54 -3.49 1.36
N LEU A 304 14.75 -3.64 0.05
CA LEU A 304 15.59 -2.72 -0.74
C LEU A 304 14.76 -1.71 -1.53
N ALA A 305 13.56 -2.09 -1.96
CA ALA A 305 12.69 -1.23 -2.75
C ALA A 305 12.41 0.15 -2.09
N PRO A 306 12.13 0.25 -0.78
CA PRO A 306 11.93 1.56 -0.16
C PRO A 306 13.12 2.51 -0.28
N TYR A 307 14.34 1.99 -0.11
CA TYR A 307 15.56 2.78 -0.24
C TYR A 307 15.82 3.19 -1.68
N ALA A 308 15.51 2.32 -2.64
CA ALA A 308 15.59 2.65 -4.06
C ALA A 308 14.69 3.85 -4.40
N VAL A 309 13.45 3.87 -3.91
CA VAL A 309 12.51 4.98 -4.15
C VAL A 309 12.99 6.28 -3.50
N VAL A 310 13.49 6.23 -2.26
CA VAL A 310 14.08 7.41 -1.59
C VAL A 310 15.28 7.94 -2.35
N MET A 311 16.16 7.07 -2.85
CA MET A 311 17.34 7.46 -3.62
C MET A 311 16.97 8.27 -4.86
N VAL A 312 15.99 7.80 -5.64
CA VAL A 312 15.50 8.52 -6.84
C VAL A 312 14.88 9.86 -6.45
N ALA A 313 14.06 9.87 -5.41
CA ALA A 313 13.38 11.09 -4.94
C ALA A 313 14.39 12.16 -4.47
N VAL A 314 15.41 11.75 -3.72
CA VAL A 314 16.48 12.65 -3.25
C VAL A 314 17.28 13.20 -4.43
N TRP A 315 17.68 12.34 -5.38
CA TRP A 315 18.39 12.76 -6.59
C TRP A 315 17.59 13.74 -7.45
N GLN A 316 16.28 13.50 -7.60
CA GLN A 316 15.42 14.37 -8.38
C GLN A 316 15.16 15.71 -7.68
N GLY A 317 14.96 15.70 -6.35
CA GLY A 317 14.57 16.87 -5.56
C GLY A 317 15.73 17.77 -5.13
N CYS A 318 16.93 17.22 -4.92
CA CYS A 318 18.05 17.98 -4.34
C CYS A 318 18.48 19.18 -5.20
N GLY A 319 18.40 19.07 -6.53
CA GLY A 319 18.76 20.14 -7.46
C GLY A 319 17.86 21.37 -7.35
N TYR A 320 16.56 21.15 -7.17
CA TYR A 320 15.60 22.22 -6.98
C TYR A 320 15.82 22.95 -5.64
N LEU A 321 15.96 22.18 -4.55
CA LEU A 321 16.21 22.73 -3.22
C LEU A 321 17.55 23.50 -3.17
N MET A 322 18.57 23.02 -3.87
CA MET A 322 19.87 23.71 -3.98
C MET A 322 19.71 25.11 -4.61
N VAL A 323 18.90 25.25 -5.65
CA VAL A 323 18.64 26.57 -6.28
C VAL A 323 17.92 27.51 -5.31
N ILE A 324 16.97 27.00 -4.52
CA ILE A 324 16.32 27.79 -3.48
C ILE A 324 17.34 28.29 -2.45
N TYR A 325 18.23 27.41 -1.98
CA TYR A 325 19.27 27.80 -1.03
C TYR A 325 20.27 28.79 -1.62
N LEU A 326 20.70 28.60 -2.86
CA LEU A 326 21.58 29.55 -3.58
C LEU A 326 20.93 30.91 -3.81
N ALA A 327 19.60 31.01 -3.82
CA ALA A 327 18.92 32.29 -3.91
C ALA A 327 18.80 33.00 -2.55
N GLY A 328 18.98 32.28 -1.45
CA GLY A 328 18.93 32.79 -0.08
C GLY A 328 20.30 33.06 0.56
N LEU A 329 21.35 32.36 0.10
CA LEU A 329 22.77 32.66 0.37
C LEU A 329 23.21 33.84 -0.49
#